data_AF-A0A6G7P4T4-F1
#
_entry.id   AF-A0A6G7P4T4-F1
#
_cell.length_a   1.000
_cell.length_b   1.000
_cell.length_c   1.000
_cell.angle_alpha   90.00
_cell.angle_beta   90.00
_cell.angle_gamma   90.00
#
_symmetry.space_group_name_H-M   'P 1'
#
loop_
_entity.id
_entity.type
_entity.pdbx_description
1 polymer ?
#
loop_
_entity_poly.entity_id
_entity_poly.type
_entity_poly.pdbx_seq_one_letter_code
_entity_poly.pdbx_strand_id
1 'polypeptide(L)'
;MRNTVPPAVDSDGFTTLYATYRTRVEGYIAARLPRRDSHLAEDLTAEVFASLWRSRYAQGRPVEGAPWGLLSTIAARRVADHFRLARNTREMTSDMTSWQHANRAMASTDTGAWSPVNTGFHAARIGGAK
;
A
#
# COMPACT_ATOMS: atom_id res chain seq x y z
N MET A 1 -17.44 -23.31 25.86
CA MET A 1 -17.27 -22.79 24.49
C MET A 1 -16.64 -23.90 23.66
N ARG A 2 -17.42 -24.55 22.77
CA ARG A 2 -16.94 -25.69 21.97
C ARG A 2 -16.00 -25.18 20.87
N ASN A 3 -14.72 -25.53 20.95
CA ASN A 3 -13.80 -25.47 19.82
C ASN A 3 -14.19 -26.61 18.85
N THR A 4 -15.11 -26.33 17.94
CA THR A 4 -15.31 -27.17 16.76
C THR A 4 -14.25 -26.75 15.74
N VAL A 5 -13.15 -27.50 15.68
CA VAL A 5 -12.31 -27.51 14.47
C VAL A 5 -13.26 -27.83 13.31
N PRO A 6 -13.41 -26.95 12.30
CA PRO A 6 -14.29 -27.22 11.18
C PRO A 6 -13.87 -28.55 10.54
N PRO A 7 -14.83 -29.40 10.13
CA PRO A 7 -14.52 -30.67 9.47
C PRO A 7 -13.54 -30.38 8.35
N ALA A 8 -12.44 -31.14 8.28
CA ALA A 8 -11.31 -30.99 7.35
C ALA A 8 -11.74 -30.20 6.11
N VAL A 9 -11.45 -28.89 6.13
CA VAL A 9 -11.95 -27.91 5.15
C VAL A 9 -11.54 -28.40 3.79
N ASP A 10 -12.48 -28.98 3.01
CA ASP A 10 -12.33 -29.60 1.68
C ASP A 10 -10.98 -29.30 1.00
N SER A 11 -9.93 -29.95 1.53
CA SER A 11 -8.54 -29.63 1.21
C SER A 11 -8.21 -30.21 -0.15
N ASP A 12 -8.87 -31.32 -0.47
CA ASP A 12 -8.68 -32.11 -1.67
C ASP A 12 -9.30 -31.40 -2.87
N GLY A 13 -10.50 -30.81 -2.71
CA GLY A 13 -11.13 -29.98 -3.73
C GLY A 13 -10.31 -28.74 -4.08
N PHE A 14 -9.81 -28.02 -3.07
CA PHE A 14 -8.95 -26.85 -3.32
C PHE A 14 -7.60 -27.22 -3.94
N THR A 15 -6.97 -28.31 -3.47
CA THR A 15 -5.69 -28.77 -4.00
C THR A 15 -5.81 -29.15 -5.47
N THR A 16 -6.88 -29.84 -5.84
CA THR A 16 -7.20 -30.19 -7.24
C THR A 16 -7.40 -28.93 -8.08
N LEU A 17 -8.16 -27.95 -7.57
CA LEU A 17 -8.40 -26.69 -8.26
C LEU A 17 -7.10 -25.88 -8.44
N TYR A 18 -6.25 -25.81 -7.40
CA TYR A 18 -4.95 -25.15 -7.47
C TYR A 18 -4.05 -25.80 -8.52
N ALA A 19 -3.86 -27.12 -8.45
CA ALA A 19 -3.05 -27.88 -9.40
C ALA A 19 -3.53 -27.72 -10.85
N THR A 20 -4.85 -27.68 -11.06
CA THR A 20 -5.46 -27.56 -12.39
C THR A 20 -5.30 -26.16 -12.98
N TYR A 21 -5.46 -25.11 -12.18
CA TYR A 21 -5.59 -23.74 -12.70
C TYR A 21 -4.38 -22.85 -12.46
N ARG A 22 -3.39 -23.24 -11.63
CA ARG A 22 -2.21 -22.43 -11.29
C ARG A 22 -1.55 -21.83 -12.54
N THR A 23 -1.08 -22.69 -13.45
CA THR A 23 -0.35 -22.25 -14.66
C THR A 23 -1.19 -21.36 -15.56
N ARG A 24 -2.50 -21.62 -15.65
CA ARG A 24 -3.41 -20.83 -16.47
C ARG A 24 -3.65 -19.43 -15.89
N VAL A 25 -3.79 -19.32 -14.57
CA VAL A 25 -3.92 -18.04 -13.86
C VAL A 25 -2.63 -17.24 -13.98
N GLU A 26 -1.49 -17.89 -13.76
CA GLU A 26 -0.17 -17.26 -13.86
C GLU A 26 0.08 -16.72 -15.27
N GLY A 27 -0.18 -17.52 -16.32
CA GLY A 27 -0.07 -17.06 -17.71
C GLY A 27 -1.03 -15.91 -18.03
N TYR A 28 -2.24 -15.92 -17.47
CA TYR A 28 -3.20 -14.83 -17.62
C TYR A 28 -2.70 -13.52 -16.97
N ILE A 29 -2.07 -13.61 -15.81
CA ILE A 29 -1.49 -12.47 -15.09
C ILE A 29 -0.24 -11.97 -15.83
N ALA A 30 0.69 -12.86 -16.18
CA ALA A 30 1.93 -12.52 -16.88
C ALA A 30 1.67 -11.78 -18.20
N ALA A 31 0.60 -12.13 -18.93
CA ALA A 31 0.18 -11.43 -20.15
C ALA A 31 -0.27 -9.97 -19.93
N ARG A 32 -0.58 -9.58 -18.69
CA ARG A 32 -1.05 -8.23 -18.30
C ARG A 32 0.02 -7.42 -17.56
N LEU A 33 1.13 -8.04 -17.20
CA LEU A 33 2.23 -7.35 -16.54
C LEU A 33 3.19 -6.74 -17.58
N PRO A 34 3.67 -5.50 -17.36
CA PRO A 34 4.72 -4.93 -18.18
C PRO A 34 5.98 -5.78 -18.07
N ARG A 35 6.67 -5.99 -19.19
CA ARG A 35 7.91 -6.79 -19.29
C ARG A 35 7.78 -8.27 -18.90
N ARG A 36 6.56 -8.79 -18.69
CA ARG A 36 6.31 -10.17 -18.28
C ARG A 36 7.12 -10.57 -17.04
N ASP A 37 7.13 -9.72 -16.03
CA ASP A 37 7.76 -10.02 -14.74
C ASP A 37 7.18 -11.32 -14.15
N SER A 38 7.98 -12.39 -14.18
CA SER A 38 7.56 -13.73 -13.75
C SER A 38 7.39 -13.81 -12.24
N HIS A 39 8.22 -13.11 -11.48
CA HIS A 39 8.16 -13.12 -10.02
C HIS A 39 6.87 -12.43 -9.56
N LEU A 40 6.55 -11.27 -10.12
CA LEU A 40 5.30 -10.58 -9.82
C LEU A 40 4.07 -11.39 -10.27
N ALA A 41 4.17 -12.12 -11.38
CA ALA A 41 3.09 -13.00 -11.82
C ALA A 41 2.82 -14.14 -10.83
N GLU A 42 3.88 -14.78 -10.31
CA GLU A 42 3.79 -15.84 -9.32
C GLU A 42 3.18 -15.32 -8.00
N ASP A 43 3.64 -14.17 -7.51
CA ASP A 43 3.13 -13.55 -6.28
C ASP A 43 1.63 -13.22 -6.39
N LEU A 44 1.22 -12.55 -7.47
CA LEU A 44 -0.19 -12.23 -7.70
C LEU A 44 -1.03 -13.49 -7.89
N THR A 45 -0.47 -14.56 -8.46
CA THR A 45 -1.16 -15.86 -8.56
C THR A 45 -1.41 -16.43 -7.16
N ALA A 46 -0.41 -16.42 -6.28
CA ALA A 46 -0.58 -16.86 -4.90
C ALA A 46 -1.65 -16.04 -4.16
N GLU A 47 -1.70 -14.72 -4.36
CA GLU A 47 -2.74 -13.86 -3.78
C GLU A 47 -4.15 -14.19 -4.29
N VAL A 48 -4.31 -14.55 -5.57
CA VAL A 48 -5.60 -14.97 -6.13
C VAL A 48 -6.12 -16.20 -5.40
N PHE A 49 -5.30 -17.23 -5.25
CA PHE A 49 -5.69 -18.47 -4.59
C PHE A 49 -5.89 -18.28 -3.08
N ALA A 50 -5.05 -17.47 -2.41
CA ALA A 50 -5.25 -17.12 -1.01
C ALA A 50 -6.56 -16.35 -0.79
N SER A 51 -6.90 -15.42 -1.69
CA SER A 51 -8.16 -14.68 -1.67
C SER A 51 -9.35 -15.61 -1.91
N LEU A 52 -9.22 -16.58 -2.82
CA LEU A 52 -10.24 -17.58 -3.07
C LEU A 52 -10.48 -18.46 -1.84
N TRP A 53 -9.41 -18.96 -1.21
CA TRP A 53 -9.49 -19.77 -0.01
C TRP A 53 -10.23 -19.03 1.11
N ARG A 54 -9.80 -17.81 1.45
CA ARG A 54 -10.41 -17.01 2.54
C ARG A 54 -11.88 -16.68 2.28
N SER A 55 -12.24 -16.38 1.04
CA SER A 55 -13.59 -15.95 0.70
C SER A 55 -14.59 -17.08 0.50
N ARG A 56 -14.12 -18.31 0.21
CA ARG A 56 -14.97 -19.43 -0.20
C ARG A 56 -14.72 -20.68 0.64
N TYR A 57 -13.54 -21.27 0.53
CA TYR A 57 -13.23 -22.55 1.19
C TYR A 57 -13.22 -22.43 2.71
N ALA A 58 -12.66 -21.37 3.28
CA ALA A 58 -12.71 -21.09 4.72
C ALA A 58 -14.15 -20.88 5.24
N GLN A 59 -15.10 -20.59 4.35
CA GLN A 59 -16.53 -20.43 4.67
C GLN A 59 -17.36 -21.68 4.32
N GLY A 60 -16.73 -22.78 3.90
CA GLY A 60 -17.41 -24.01 3.51
C GLY A 60 -18.21 -23.91 2.21
N ARG A 61 -17.87 -22.98 1.32
CA ARG A 61 -18.56 -22.74 0.04
C ARG A 61 -17.64 -23.09 -1.13
N PRO A 62 -17.55 -24.36 -1.55
CA PRO A 62 -16.71 -24.75 -2.68
C PRO A 62 -17.15 -24.07 -3.98
N VAL A 63 -16.24 -24.00 -4.95
CA VAL A 63 -16.52 -23.36 -6.25
C VAL A 63 -17.23 -24.37 -7.15
N GLU A 64 -18.53 -24.18 -7.36
CA GLU A 64 -19.33 -24.99 -8.27
C GLU A 64 -19.46 -24.33 -9.66
N GLY A 65 -19.47 -25.15 -10.72
CA GLY A 65 -19.74 -24.70 -12.09
C GLY A 65 -18.51 -24.19 -12.85
N ALA A 66 -18.30 -22.86 -12.86
CA ALA A 66 -17.34 -22.19 -13.76
C ALA A 66 -16.13 -21.59 -13.01
N PRO A 67 -15.18 -22.42 -12.53
CA PRO A 67 -14.05 -21.96 -11.72
C PRO A 67 -13.17 -20.93 -12.42
N TRP A 68 -13.03 -21.02 -13.75
CA TRP A 68 -12.24 -20.06 -14.52
C TRP A 68 -12.82 -18.63 -14.51
N GLY A 69 -14.14 -18.48 -14.60
CA GLY A 69 -14.78 -17.16 -14.59
C GLY A 69 -14.55 -16.42 -13.28
N LEU A 70 -14.62 -17.15 -12.17
CA LEU A 70 -14.31 -16.62 -10.84
C LEU A 70 -12.81 -16.27 -10.72
N LEU A 71 -11.93 -17.20 -11.08
CA LEU A 71 -10.47 -17.01 -10.97
C LEU A 71 -9.98 -15.82 -11.81
N SER A 72 -10.43 -15.73 -13.07
CA SER A 72 -10.09 -14.62 -13.96
C SER A 72 -10.58 -13.26 -13.43
N THR A 73 -11.76 -13.23 -12.81
CA THR A 73 -12.29 -12.02 -12.16
C THR A 73 -11.46 -11.59 -10.97
N ILE A 74 -11.08 -12.53 -10.10
CA ILE A 74 -10.21 -12.24 -8.94
C ILE A 74 -8.83 -11.79 -9.42
N ALA A 75 -8.25 -12.47 -10.41
CA ALA A 75 -6.96 -12.12 -10.99
C ALA A 75 -6.96 -10.70 -11.59
N ALA A 76 -7.99 -10.35 -12.37
CA ALA A 76 -8.12 -9.00 -12.93
C ALA A 76 -8.19 -7.92 -11.84
N ARG A 77 -8.92 -8.16 -10.74
CA ARG A 77 -8.97 -7.25 -9.60
C ARG A 77 -7.62 -7.12 -8.91
N ARG A 78 -6.91 -8.22 -8.67
CA ARG A 78 -5.58 -8.21 -8.03
C ARG A 78 -4.55 -7.44 -8.85
N VAL A 79 -4.53 -7.66 -10.16
CA VAL A 79 -3.66 -6.89 -11.08
C VAL A 79 -4.00 -5.40 -11.04
N ALA A 80 -5.29 -5.04 -11.08
CA ALA A 80 -5.71 -3.65 -11.01
C ALA A 80 -5.34 -3.00 -9.66
N ASP A 81 -5.57 -3.70 -8.54
CA ASP A 81 -5.24 -3.22 -7.20
C ASP A 81 -3.74 -3.01 -7.04
N HIS A 82 -2.92 -3.95 -7.53
CA HIS A 82 -1.45 -3.81 -7.53
C HIS A 82 -1.00 -2.53 -8.25
N PHE A 83 -1.51 -2.26 -9.45
CA PHE A 83 -1.16 -1.04 -10.18
C PHE A 83 -1.73 0.23 -9.55
N ARG A 84 -2.90 0.17 -8.92
CA ARG A 84 -3.48 1.31 -8.17
C ARG A 84 -2.61 1.65 -6.97
N LEU A 85 -2.16 0.65 -6.21
CA LEU A 85 -1.26 0.84 -5.08
C LEU A 85 0.10 1.34 -5.54
N ALA A 86 0.72 0.71 -6.55
CA ALA A 86 2.02 1.15 -7.08
C ALA A 86 2.00 2.58 -7.65
N ARG A 87 0.85 3.04 -8.16
CA ARG A 87 0.65 4.42 -8.58
C ARG A 87 0.48 5.37 -7.39
N ASN A 88 -0.23 4.95 -6.35
CA ASN A 88 -0.47 5.77 -5.16
C ASN A 88 0.77 5.88 -4.26
N THR A 89 1.56 4.81 -4.13
CA THR A 89 2.83 4.78 -3.37
C THR A 89 3.91 5.63 -4.04
N ARG A 90 3.82 5.89 -5.36
CA ARG A 90 4.52 7.01 -5.99
C ARG A 90 3.82 8.31 -5.61
N GLU A 91 3.88 8.65 -4.33
CA GLU A 91 3.47 9.96 -3.81
C GLU A 91 4.27 11.02 -4.57
N MET A 92 3.68 11.59 -5.61
CA MET A 92 4.18 12.82 -6.21
C MET A 92 3.78 13.91 -5.23
N THR A 93 4.78 14.56 -4.62
CA THR A 93 4.58 15.79 -3.86
C THR A 93 3.91 16.81 -4.77
N SER A 94 2.57 16.89 -4.70
CA SER A 94 1.78 17.78 -5.56
C SER A 94 1.92 19.24 -5.16
N ASP A 95 2.56 19.53 -4.04
CA ASP A 95 2.85 20.89 -3.62
C ASP A 95 4.33 21.22 -3.85
N MET A 96 4.62 21.73 -5.06
CA MET A 96 5.89 22.41 -5.35
C MET A 96 5.85 23.90 -4.95
N THR A 97 4.72 24.39 -4.44
CA THR A 97 4.48 25.80 -4.14
C THR A 97 4.81 26.18 -2.70
N SER A 98 4.86 25.22 -1.77
CA SER A 98 5.16 25.50 -0.35
C SER A 98 6.57 26.09 -0.11
N TRP A 99 7.52 25.87 -1.02
CA TRP A 99 8.86 26.47 -0.94
C TRP A 99 8.88 27.98 -1.22
N GLN A 100 7.87 28.53 -1.90
CA GLN A 100 7.79 29.97 -2.17
C GLN A 100 7.38 30.78 -0.92
N HIS A 101 6.87 30.14 0.12
CA HIS A 101 6.53 30.80 1.38
C HIS A 101 7.71 30.95 2.34
N ALA A 102 8.77 30.14 2.21
CA ALA A 102 9.94 30.22 3.08
C ALA A 102 10.86 31.41 2.74
N ASN A 103 10.88 31.84 1.47
CA ASN A 103 11.74 32.91 0.96
C ASN A 103 10.98 34.16 0.49
N ARG A 104 9.69 34.29 0.82
CA ARG A 104 9.01 35.55 0.57
C ARG A 104 9.55 36.57 1.56
N ALA A 105 10.29 37.56 1.06
CA ALA A 105 10.62 38.75 1.85
C ALA A 105 9.31 39.27 2.46
N MET A 106 9.22 39.25 3.79
CA MET A 106 8.13 39.88 4.51
C MET A 106 8.09 41.34 4.04
N ALA A 107 7.12 41.69 3.21
CA ALA A 107 6.84 43.07 2.89
C ALA A 107 6.41 43.72 4.20
N SER A 108 7.30 44.55 4.74
CA SER A 108 7.02 45.41 5.89
C SER A 108 6.00 46.45 5.44
N THR A 109 4.73 46.09 5.48
CA THR A 109 3.63 47.05 5.35
C THR A 109 2.94 47.14 6.70
N ASP A 110 3.40 48.15 7.43
CA ASP A 110 2.72 48.92 8.46
C ASP A 110 2.38 48.31 9.82
N THR A 111 3.06 48.88 10.82
CA THR A 111 2.61 49.19 12.19
C THR A 111 2.22 48.02 13.11
N GLY A 112 3.24 47.44 13.73
CA GLY A 112 3.14 46.70 14.97
C GLY A 112 4.54 46.34 15.44
N ALA A 113 5.10 47.16 16.34
CA ALA A 113 6.47 47.01 16.83
C ALA A 113 6.67 45.65 17.49
N TRP A 114 7.32 44.72 16.79
CA TRP A 114 7.91 43.54 17.40
C TRP A 114 9.40 43.84 17.62
N SER A 115 9.76 44.19 18.85
CA SER A 115 11.15 44.37 19.26
C SER A 115 11.68 43.03 19.75
N PRO A 116 12.72 42.44 19.13
CA PRO A 116 13.36 41.26 19.68
C PRO A 116 14.00 41.65 21.02
N VAL A 117 13.60 40.95 22.09
CA VAL A 117 14.26 41.06 23.40
C VAL A 117 15.70 40.62 23.19
N ASN A 118 16.62 41.59 23.15
CA ASN A 118 18.05 41.35 23.09
C ASN A 118 18.50 40.87 24.47
N THR A 119 18.25 39.60 24.79
CA THR A 119 18.83 38.93 25.97
C THR A 119 20.30 38.66 25.68
N GLY A 120 21.10 39.73 25.71
CA GLY A 120 22.54 39.67 25.77
C GLY A 120 22.97 39.11 27.13
N PHE A 121 23.80 38.06 27.09
CA PHE A 121 24.46 37.47 28.26
C PHE A 121 25.12 38.55 29.13
N HIS A 122 24.78 38.59 30.42
CA HIS A 122 25.44 39.45 31.40
C HIS A 122 26.84 38.91 31.72
N ALA A 123 27.87 39.52 31.13
CA ALA A 123 29.23 39.42 31.65
C ALA A 123 29.39 40.46 32.77
N ALA A 124 29.38 40.00 34.03
CA ALA A 124 29.79 40.81 35.17
C ALA A 124 31.25 41.24 34.99
N ARG A 125 31.52 42.55 34.94
CA ARG A 125 32.87 43.08 35.12
C ARG A 125 32.90 44.01 36.32
N ILE A 126 33.61 43.52 37.31
CA ILE A 126 33.91 44.10 38.61
C ILE A 126 35.03 45.15 38.43
N GLY A 127 34.85 46.34 39.01
CA GLY A 127 35.94 47.20 39.48
C GLY A 127 36.40 48.36 38.57
N GLY A 128 36.56 49.54 39.16
CA GLY A 128 37.36 50.64 38.60
C GLY A 128 36.99 52.03 39.12
N ALA A 129 37.54 52.41 40.27
CA ALA A 129 37.39 53.72 40.91
C ALA A 129 38.02 54.88 40.11
N LYS A 130 37.48 56.09 40.29
CA LYS A 130 38.17 57.25 40.90
C LYS A 130 37.18 58.34 41.26
#